data_AF-A0A4Q5YGU3-F1
#
_entry.id   AF-A0A4Q5YGU3-F1
#
_cell.length_a   1.000
_cell.length_b   1.000
_cell.length_c   1.000
_cell.angle_alpha   90.00
_cell.angle_beta   90.00
_cell.angle_gamma   90.00
#
_symmetry.space_group_name_H-M   'P 1'
#
loop_
_entity.id
_entity.type
_entity.pdbx_description
1 polymer ?
#
loop_
_entity_poly.entity_id
_entity_poly.type
_entity_poly.pdbx_seq_one_letter_code
_entity_poly.pdbx_strand_id
1 'polypeptide(L)'
;MNKIFLWLIMLLAGLWKSMGADVGQLREILNVRLIMDDRSPFQVGRPKAQKKSGKMYSLLQMFIYGIIGFIYTFPLWFIQRDLLLGLTGYYTFFLFFLWFTLVISFSGMLIDNRDNLILLPRPINDRTLVLSRLLHIVIYLFRMVLPMSIPGWIILAYVKGWQAAVLFPVPVILLVFLTLFLVNAVYLLIIRLAGPSRFKDVLSTFQIIFSILLFGSYYLLPRLLDASAIQSLDITQLGWIRLLPSYWLAAMWTWIYQPEFTLPGTSFIGLLSILIPLIAIWGTVRFLAPRFMQALAGGEEVVRPAVPGSKNLKGSSRLYRQLSLLLNRRQEAQAGFELAWLQTARNRNYKMKVYPALAY
;
A
#
# COMPACT_ATOMS: atom_id res chain seq x y z
N MET A 1 20.98 -6.46 6.80
CA MET A 1 19.71 -5.92 7.31
C MET A 1 18.60 -6.96 7.43
N ASN A 2 18.34 -7.82 6.44
CA ASN A 2 17.39 -8.93 6.61
C ASN A 2 17.70 -9.81 7.84
N LYS A 3 18.99 -10.00 8.15
CA LYS A 3 19.44 -10.65 9.40
C LYS A 3 18.97 -9.95 10.68
N ILE A 4 18.85 -8.61 10.69
CA ILE A 4 18.38 -7.82 11.85
C ILE A 4 16.87 -7.99 12.01
N PHE A 5 16.10 -7.91 10.92
CA PHE A 5 14.65 -8.15 10.97
C PHE A 5 14.31 -9.60 11.32
N LEU A 6 15.06 -10.57 10.77
CA LEU A 6 14.97 -11.96 11.16
C LEU A 6 15.30 -12.14 12.64
N TRP A 7 16.38 -11.52 13.12
CA TRP A 7 16.76 -11.60 14.53
C TRP A 7 15.71 -10.99 15.46
N LEU A 8 15.15 -9.82 15.11
CA LEU A 8 14.10 -9.14 15.87
C LEU A 8 12.84 -10.03 16.00
N ILE A 9 12.49 -10.77 14.96
CA ILE A 9 11.34 -11.69 14.99
C ILE A 9 11.67 -12.99 15.69
N MET A 10 12.90 -13.49 15.54
CA MET A 10 13.36 -14.68 16.24
C MET A 10 13.56 -14.44 17.75
N LEU A 11 13.66 -13.20 18.21
CA LEU A 11 13.58 -12.86 19.64
C LEU A 11 12.25 -13.32 20.28
N LEU A 12 11.16 -13.36 19.51
CA LEU A 12 9.87 -13.91 19.94
C LEU A 12 9.74 -15.43 19.70
N ALA A 13 10.86 -16.16 19.54
CA ALA A 13 10.87 -17.61 19.30
C ALA A 13 10.08 -18.43 20.32
N GLY A 14 9.99 -17.97 21.57
CA GLY A 14 9.16 -18.59 22.60
C GLY A 14 7.66 -18.59 22.26
N LEU A 15 7.15 -17.49 21.68
CA LEU A 15 5.76 -17.38 21.23
C LEU A 15 5.50 -18.26 20.00
N TRP A 16 6.48 -18.37 19.10
CA TRP A 16 6.34 -19.22 17.90
C TRP A 16 6.31 -20.71 18.27
N LYS A 17 7.09 -21.10 19.27
CA LYS A 17 7.11 -22.47 19.81
C LYS A 17 5.80 -22.80 20.56
N SER A 18 5.23 -21.86 21.30
CA SER A 18 3.94 -22.06 21.98
C SER A 18 2.75 -22.15 21.01
N MET A 19 2.85 -21.54 19.82
CA MET A 19 1.89 -21.71 18.72
C MET A 19 2.03 -23.05 17.98
N GLY A 20 2.97 -23.91 18.38
CA GLY A 20 3.20 -25.24 17.80
C GLY A 20 3.91 -25.23 16.45
N ALA A 21 4.64 -24.16 16.13
CA ALA A 21 5.46 -24.07 14.92
C ALA A 21 6.89 -24.59 15.16
N ASP A 22 7.48 -25.21 14.14
CA ASP A 22 8.89 -25.58 14.13
C ASP A 22 9.74 -24.34 13.82
N VAL A 23 10.42 -23.83 14.84
CA VAL A 23 11.24 -22.60 14.75
C VAL A 23 12.42 -22.75 13.78
N GLY A 24 12.95 -23.96 13.61
CA GLY A 24 14.05 -24.25 12.68
C GLY A 24 13.58 -24.14 11.23
N GLN A 25 12.47 -24.83 10.91
CA GLN A 25 11.87 -24.75 9.58
C GLN A 25 11.38 -23.33 9.26
N LEU A 26 10.77 -22.65 10.24
CA LEU A 26 10.28 -21.28 10.11
C LEU A 26 11.39 -20.30 9.73
N ARG A 27 12.55 -20.40 10.39
CA ARG A 27 13.72 -19.55 10.13
C ARG A 27 14.19 -19.68 8.70
N GLU A 28 14.33 -20.91 8.22
CA GLU A 28 14.87 -21.16 6.88
C GLU A 28 13.89 -20.72 5.79
N ILE A 29 12.59 -20.99 5.96
CA ILE A 29 11.56 -20.51 5.02
C ILE A 29 11.59 -18.97 4.94
N LEU A 30 11.64 -18.28 6.08
CA LEU A 30 11.71 -16.81 6.12
C LEU A 30 13.00 -16.27 5.51
N ASN A 31 14.14 -16.90 5.79
CA ASN A 31 15.43 -16.49 5.24
C ASN A 31 15.45 -16.61 3.70
N VAL A 32 14.98 -17.75 3.17
CA VAL A 32 14.87 -17.97 1.72
C VAL A 32 13.92 -16.94 1.08
N ARG A 33 12.76 -16.68 1.69
CA ARG A 33 11.82 -15.66 1.20
C ARG A 33 12.44 -14.27 1.13
N LEU A 34 13.13 -13.84 2.18
CA LEU A 34 13.78 -12.53 2.19
C LEU A 34 14.92 -12.42 1.17
N ILE A 35 15.63 -13.52 0.91
CA ILE A 35 16.66 -13.56 -0.15
C ILE A 35 16.02 -13.49 -1.53
N MET A 36 14.88 -14.15 -1.74
CA MET A 36 14.12 -14.08 -3.00
C MET A 36 13.56 -12.69 -3.25
N ASP A 37 13.03 -12.03 -2.23
CA ASP A 37 12.50 -10.66 -2.33
C ASP A 37 13.59 -9.65 -2.69
N ASP A 38 14.77 -9.73 -2.06
CA ASP A 38 15.90 -8.85 -2.37
C ASP A 38 16.44 -9.06 -3.79
N ARG A 39 16.14 -10.20 -4.41
CA ARG A 39 16.46 -10.49 -5.82
C ARG A 39 15.38 -10.02 -6.79
N SER A 40 14.17 -9.77 -6.31
CA SER A 40 13.07 -9.25 -7.12
C SER A 40 13.25 -7.74 -7.32
N PRO A 41 13.38 -7.24 -8.57
CA PRO A 41 13.60 -5.82 -8.80
C PRO A 41 12.40 -4.99 -8.30
N PHE A 42 12.70 -3.89 -7.61
CA PHE A 42 11.73 -2.87 -7.23
C PHE A 42 10.98 -2.36 -8.47
N GLN A 43 9.66 -2.59 -8.53
CA GLN A 43 8.81 -2.26 -9.68
C GLN A 43 8.38 -0.78 -9.70
N VAL A 44 9.32 0.16 -9.52
CA VAL A 44 9.04 1.57 -9.79
C VAL A 44 9.80 1.98 -11.05
N GLY A 45 9.08 2.03 -12.16
CA GLY A 45 9.40 2.90 -13.31
C GLY A 45 10.62 2.59 -14.19
N ARG A 46 11.46 1.57 -13.93
CA ARG A 46 12.62 1.26 -14.80
C ARG A 46 12.70 -0.18 -15.29
N PRO A 47 13.08 -0.41 -16.58
CA PRO A 47 13.40 -1.74 -17.06
C PRO A 47 14.66 -2.25 -16.36
N LYS A 48 14.76 -3.59 -16.27
CA LYS A 48 15.90 -4.38 -15.78
C LYS A 48 17.26 -3.72 -16.08
N ALA A 49 17.74 -2.86 -15.20
CA ALA A 49 19.09 -2.33 -15.25
C ALA A 49 19.91 -3.06 -14.18
N GLN A 50 20.79 -3.95 -14.68
CA GLN A 50 21.93 -4.63 -14.07
C GLN A 50 21.81 -5.13 -12.62
N LYS A 51 22.22 -6.39 -12.42
CA LYS A 51 22.48 -7.06 -11.14
C LYS A 51 23.35 -6.19 -10.19
N LYS A 52 22.77 -5.19 -9.53
CA LYS A 52 23.36 -4.64 -8.30
C LYS A 52 23.05 -5.62 -7.17
N SER A 53 23.94 -5.71 -6.18
CA SER A 53 23.77 -6.68 -5.09
C SER A 53 22.42 -6.46 -4.39
N GLY A 54 21.68 -7.53 -4.09
CA GLY A 54 20.33 -7.45 -3.50
C GLY A 54 20.25 -6.58 -2.23
N LYS A 55 21.36 -6.50 -1.47
CA LYS A 55 21.50 -5.61 -0.30
C LYS A 55 21.32 -4.14 -0.65
N MET A 56 21.84 -3.67 -1.79
CA MET A 56 21.77 -2.26 -2.17
C MET A 56 20.35 -1.85 -2.58
N TYR A 57 19.55 -2.77 -3.13
CA TYR A 57 18.15 -2.51 -3.47
C TYR A 57 17.27 -2.36 -2.23
N SER A 58 17.39 -3.25 -1.25
CA SER A 58 16.63 -3.14 0.01
C SER A 58 16.96 -1.83 0.75
N LEU A 59 18.24 -1.42 0.75
CA LEU A 59 18.67 -0.15 1.35
C LEU A 59 18.08 1.05 0.61
N LEU A 60 18.14 1.04 -0.73
CA LEU A 60 17.58 2.11 -1.56
C LEU A 60 16.07 2.25 -1.36
N GLN A 61 15.33 1.14 -1.23
CA GLN A 61 13.89 1.16 -0.95
C GLN A 61 13.60 1.86 0.38
N MET A 62 14.30 1.49 1.46
CA MET A 62 14.11 2.12 2.76
C MET A 62 14.49 3.60 2.73
N PHE A 63 15.53 3.96 1.99
CA PHE A 63 15.92 5.36 1.80
C PHE A 63 14.82 6.16 1.07
N ILE A 64 14.25 5.63 0.00
CA ILE A 64 13.11 6.26 -0.71
C ILE A 64 11.90 6.40 0.23
N TYR A 65 11.58 5.37 1.01
CA TYR A 65 10.51 5.45 2.01
C TYR A 65 10.79 6.50 3.10
N GLY A 66 12.05 6.69 3.49
CA GLY A 66 12.46 7.77 4.39
C GLY A 66 12.29 9.16 3.77
N ILE A 67 12.60 9.33 2.49
CA ILE A 67 12.37 10.60 1.77
C ILE A 67 10.87 10.91 1.67
N ILE A 68 10.05 9.91 1.29
CA ILE A 68 8.60 10.05 1.30
C ILE A 68 8.14 10.43 2.72
N GLY A 69 8.72 9.76 3.72
CA GLY A 69 8.64 10.07 5.15
C GLY A 69 8.77 11.55 5.50
N PHE A 70 9.84 12.14 4.98
CA PHE A 70 10.18 13.53 5.21
C PHE A 70 9.18 14.48 4.55
N ILE A 71 8.70 14.19 3.34
CA ILE A 71 7.78 15.07 2.59
C ILE A 71 6.47 15.30 3.36
N TYR A 72 5.85 14.25 3.91
CA TYR A 72 4.60 14.42 4.66
C TYR A 72 4.79 14.94 6.09
N THR A 73 6.02 15.30 6.47
CA THR A 73 6.25 15.96 7.76
C THR A 73 5.89 17.45 7.71
N PHE A 74 5.65 18.01 6.51
CA PHE A 74 5.23 19.40 6.34
C PHE A 74 4.08 19.87 7.27
N PRO A 75 2.99 19.10 7.50
CA PRO A 75 1.93 19.50 8.41
C PRO A 75 2.39 19.61 9.89
N LEU A 76 3.46 18.93 10.30
CA LEU A 76 3.96 19.02 11.68
C LEU A 76 4.49 20.43 12.02
N TRP A 77 4.80 21.27 11.04
CA TRP A 77 5.16 22.68 11.29
C TRP A 77 4.01 23.48 11.91
N PHE A 78 2.76 23.10 11.66
CA PHE A 78 1.59 23.76 12.22
C PHE A 78 1.31 23.38 13.69
N ILE A 79 2.05 22.40 14.26
CA ILE A 79 1.87 21.94 15.65
C ILE A 79 2.03 23.06 16.68
N GLN A 80 2.84 24.08 16.38
CA GLN A 80 3.03 25.21 17.28
C GLN A 80 1.75 26.06 17.44
N ARG A 81 0.88 26.08 16.43
CA ARG A 81 -0.41 26.80 16.47
C ARG A 81 -1.53 25.89 16.96
N ASP A 82 -1.66 24.72 16.34
CA ASP A 82 -2.67 23.73 16.68
C ASP A 82 -2.09 22.32 16.53
N LEU A 83 -1.93 21.64 17.68
CA LEU A 83 -1.42 20.28 17.77
C LEU A 83 -2.31 19.30 16.99
N LEU A 84 -3.63 19.49 17.04
CA LEU A 84 -4.59 18.60 16.41
C LEU A 84 -4.53 18.71 14.88
N LEU A 85 -4.33 19.92 14.34
CA LEU A 85 -4.22 20.16 12.90
C LEU A 85 -2.98 19.49 12.33
N GLY A 86 -1.83 19.73 12.98
CA GLY A 86 -0.55 19.20 12.50
C GLY A 86 -0.51 17.67 12.54
N LEU A 87 -1.01 17.06 13.62
CA LEU A 87 -1.07 15.60 13.74
C LEU A 87 -2.11 14.98 12.81
N THR A 88 -3.28 15.60 12.64
CA THR A 88 -4.30 15.12 11.69
C THR A 88 -3.76 15.14 10.27
N GLY A 89 -3.08 16.23 9.87
CA GLY A 89 -2.43 16.34 8.57
C GLY A 89 -1.39 15.24 8.37
N TYR A 90 -0.46 15.09 9.32
CA TYR A 90 0.57 14.06 9.29
C TYR A 90 -0.01 12.64 9.13
N TYR A 91 -0.95 12.26 10.00
CA TYR A 91 -1.56 10.93 9.96
C TYR A 91 -2.40 10.72 8.70
N THR A 92 -3.01 11.76 8.13
CA THR A 92 -3.74 11.66 6.86
C THR A 92 -2.82 11.32 5.70
N PHE A 93 -1.70 12.04 5.56
CA PHE A 93 -0.72 11.74 4.52
C PHE A 93 -0.07 10.37 4.75
N PHE A 94 0.29 10.05 5.99
CA PHE A 94 0.85 8.74 6.33
C PHE A 94 -0.11 7.60 5.95
N LEU A 95 -1.40 7.70 6.32
CA LEU A 95 -2.43 6.73 5.96
C LEU A 95 -2.55 6.57 4.46
N PHE A 96 -2.64 7.69 3.74
CA PHE A 96 -2.81 7.71 2.29
C PHE A 96 -1.62 7.06 1.56
N PHE A 97 -0.38 7.43 1.91
CA PHE A 97 0.81 6.86 1.30
C PHE A 97 1.02 5.39 1.67
N LEU A 98 0.75 5.00 2.91
CA LEU A 98 0.81 3.60 3.33
C LEU A 98 -0.23 2.78 2.57
N TRP A 99 -1.47 3.26 2.50
CA TRP A 99 -2.55 2.61 1.77
C TRP A 99 -2.20 2.44 0.29
N PHE A 100 -1.74 3.51 -0.37
CA PHE A 100 -1.36 3.45 -1.78
C PHE A 100 -0.18 2.49 -2.03
N THR A 101 0.84 2.53 -1.19
CA THR A 101 2.00 1.64 -1.27
C THR A 101 1.58 0.18 -1.11
N LEU A 102 0.69 -0.11 -0.16
CA LEU A 102 0.13 -1.44 0.02
C LEU A 102 -0.68 -1.86 -1.20
N VAL A 103 -1.57 -1.00 -1.70
CA VAL A 103 -2.35 -1.27 -2.91
C VAL A 103 -1.46 -1.63 -4.09
N ILE A 104 -0.30 -0.98 -4.27
CA ILE A 104 0.66 -1.31 -5.34
C ILE A 104 1.39 -2.63 -5.09
N SER A 105 1.90 -2.83 -3.89
CA SER A 105 2.81 -3.94 -3.56
C SER A 105 2.10 -5.27 -3.33
N PHE A 106 0.89 -5.25 -2.77
CA PHE A 106 0.18 -6.47 -2.35
C PHE A 106 -0.32 -7.33 -3.53
N SER A 107 -0.43 -6.79 -4.75
CA SER A 107 -0.91 -7.54 -5.93
C SER A 107 -0.09 -8.79 -6.26
N GLY A 108 1.21 -8.77 -5.93
CA GLY A 108 2.12 -9.89 -6.17
C GLY A 108 2.27 -10.82 -4.97
N MET A 109 2.17 -10.29 -3.75
CA MET A 109 2.63 -10.98 -2.54
C MET A 109 1.61 -11.96 -1.94
N LEU A 110 0.30 -11.70 -2.05
CA LEU A 110 -0.72 -12.64 -1.57
C LEU A 110 -1.29 -13.57 -2.63
N ILE A 111 -1.08 -13.26 -3.91
CA ILE A 111 -1.72 -13.97 -5.03
C ILE A 111 -0.76 -14.95 -5.70
N ASP A 112 0.55 -14.86 -5.44
CA ASP A 112 1.50 -15.83 -5.99
C ASP A 112 1.56 -17.11 -5.14
N ASN A 113 0.62 -18.02 -5.40
CA ASN A 113 0.55 -19.34 -4.76
C ASN A 113 1.55 -20.36 -5.35
N ARG A 114 2.52 -19.93 -6.17
CA ARG A 114 3.64 -20.81 -6.62
C ARG A 114 4.40 -21.42 -5.45
N ASP A 115 4.48 -20.71 -4.34
CA ASP A 115 5.06 -21.20 -3.08
C ASP A 115 4.31 -22.42 -2.53
N ASN A 116 2.97 -22.46 -2.65
CA ASN A 116 2.18 -23.59 -2.16
C ASN A 116 2.48 -24.86 -2.95
N LEU A 117 2.68 -24.75 -4.26
CA LEU A 117 3.03 -25.90 -5.11
C LEU A 117 4.39 -26.53 -4.75
N ILE A 118 5.29 -25.76 -4.14
CA ILE A 118 6.64 -26.22 -3.77
C ILE A 118 6.72 -26.64 -2.29
N LEU A 119 5.95 -25.99 -1.42
CA LEU A 119 6.01 -26.19 0.03
C LEU A 119 4.99 -27.22 0.54
N LEU A 120 3.80 -27.35 -0.08
CA LEU A 120 2.79 -28.34 0.33
C LEU A 120 3.24 -29.81 0.20
N PRO A 121 4.06 -30.22 -0.80
CA PRO A 121 4.54 -31.60 -0.89
C PRO A 121 5.62 -31.95 0.15
N ARG A 122 6.11 -30.98 0.93
CA ARG A 122 7.17 -31.19 1.93
C ARG A 122 6.55 -31.44 3.31
N PRO A 123 7.21 -32.22 4.19
CA PRO A 123 6.74 -32.48 5.54
C PRO A 123 6.96 -31.24 6.44
N ILE A 124 6.20 -30.18 6.18
CA ILE A 124 6.20 -28.92 6.92
C ILE A 124 4.84 -28.83 7.61
N ASN A 125 4.84 -28.50 8.89
CA ASN A 125 3.60 -28.30 9.64
C ASN A 125 2.80 -27.13 9.05
N ASP A 126 1.50 -27.31 8.80
CA ASP A 126 0.59 -26.29 8.28
C ASP A 126 0.64 -25.00 9.12
N ARG A 127 0.79 -25.14 10.44
CA ARG A 127 0.95 -24.00 11.37
C ARG A 127 2.23 -23.22 11.08
N THR A 128 3.34 -23.91 10.79
CA THR A 128 4.62 -23.30 10.41
C THR A 128 4.51 -22.56 9.07
N LEU A 129 3.78 -23.12 8.10
CA LEU A 129 3.57 -22.47 6.80
C LEU A 129 2.76 -21.18 6.93
N VAL A 130 1.64 -21.20 7.64
CA VAL A 130 0.83 -20.01 7.90
C VAL A 130 1.63 -18.95 8.66
N LEU A 131 2.35 -19.37 9.71
CA LEU A 131 3.17 -18.47 10.50
C LEU A 131 4.30 -17.84 9.66
N SER A 132 4.95 -18.60 8.79
CA SER A 132 5.98 -18.09 7.88
C SER A 132 5.44 -17.00 6.93
N ARG A 133 4.17 -17.13 6.49
CA ARG A 133 3.52 -16.14 5.62
C ARG A 133 3.18 -14.88 6.40
N LEU A 134 2.61 -15.02 7.60
CA LEU A 134 2.27 -13.89 8.45
C LEU A 134 3.51 -13.10 8.86
N LEU A 135 4.57 -13.79 9.29
CA LEU A 135 5.83 -13.14 9.68
C LEU A 135 6.50 -12.44 8.50
N HIS A 136 6.43 -13.02 7.30
CA HIS A 136 6.95 -12.38 6.10
C HIS A 136 6.20 -11.08 5.76
N ILE A 137 4.86 -11.08 5.85
CA ILE A 137 4.04 -9.86 5.73
C ILE A 137 4.44 -8.82 6.78
N VAL A 138 4.62 -9.25 8.03
CA VAL A 138 5.02 -8.35 9.12
C VAL A 138 6.40 -7.71 8.83
N ILE A 139 7.40 -8.49 8.38
CA ILE A 139 8.72 -7.95 8.01
C ILE A 139 8.59 -6.92 6.89
N TYR A 140 7.78 -7.23 5.88
CA TYR A 140 7.55 -6.34 4.76
C TYR A 140 6.93 -5.00 5.20
N LEU A 141 5.92 -5.06 6.05
CA LEU A 141 5.29 -3.88 6.64
C LEU A 141 6.28 -3.07 7.48
N PHE A 142 7.09 -3.72 8.32
CA PHE A 142 8.12 -3.04 9.10
C PHE A 142 9.16 -2.33 8.22
N ARG A 143 9.58 -2.97 7.11
CA ARG A 143 10.52 -2.36 6.14
C ARG A 143 9.97 -1.09 5.48
N MET A 144 8.65 -0.94 5.39
CA MET A 144 7.99 0.25 4.84
C MET A 144 7.71 1.30 5.91
N VAL A 145 7.05 0.89 6.99
CA VAL A 145 6.51 1.76 8.03
C VAL A 145 7.62 2.40 8.86
N LEU A 146 8.69 1.66 9.20
CA LEU A 146 9.77 2.21 10.03
C LEU A 146 10.45 3.40 9.34
N PRO A 147 11.02 3.29 8.12
CA PRO A 147 11.65 4.42 7.45
C PRO A 147 10.71 5.60 7.24
N MET A 148 9.45 5.32 6.90
CA MET A 148 8.40 6.33 6.76
C MET A 148 8.19 7.11 8.07
N SER A 149 8.02 6.41 9.20
CA SER A 149 7.68 7.05 10.47
C SER A 149 8.84 7.81 11.14
N ILE A 150 10.11 7.45 10.86
CA ILE A 150 11.30 8.01 11.52
C ILE A 150 11.39 9.55 11.45
N PRO A 151 11.25 10.22 10.29
CA PRO A 151 11.34 11.69 10.22
C PRO A 151 10.31 12.39 11.12
N GLY A 152 9.06 11.93 11.09
CA GLY A 152 7.99 12.47 11.93
C GLY A 152 8.24 12.19 13.42
N TRP A 153 8.79 11.01 13.75
CA TRP A 153 9.14 10.65 15.11
C TRP A 153 10.21 11.58 15.70
N ILE A 154 11.28 11.84 14.96
CA ILE A 154 12.37 12.73 15.37
C ILE A 154 11.86 14.16 15.60
N ILE A 155 11.05 14.67 14.67
CA ILE A 155 10.53 16.04 14.73
C ILE A 155 9.58 16.20 15.92
N LEU A 156 8.68 15.24 16.15
CA LEU A 156 7.77 15.30 17.29
C LEU A 156 8.52 15.17 18.63
N ALA A 157 9.54 14.31 18.69
CA ALA A 157 10.40 14.18 19.87
C ALA A 157 11.16 15.48 20.18
N TYR A 158 11.61 16.20 19.15
CA TYR A 158 12.28 17.49 19.32
C TYR A 158 11.32 18.60 19.79
N VAL A 159 10.10 18.65 19.24
CA VAL A 159 9.13 19.72 19.53
C VAL A 159 8.41 19.53 20.86
N LYS A 160 8.07 18.29 21.25
CA LYS A 160 7.25 17.99 22.44
C LYS A 160 7.99 17.20 23.53
N GLY A 161 9.25 16.82 23.30
CA GLY A 161 10.10 16.13 24.28
C GLY A 161 9.99 14.60 24.28
N TRP A 162 10.67 13.97 25.23
CA TRP A 162 10.86 12.51 25.28
C TRP A 162 9.55 11.71 25.46
N GLN A 163 8.59 12.25 26.19
CA GLN A 163 7.29 11.59 26.40
C GLN A 163 6.58 11.40 25.04
N ALA A 164 6.72 12.36 24.12
CA ALA A 164 6.05 12.30 22.83
C ALA A 164 6.74 11.27 21.94
N ALA A 165 8.04 11.09 22.12
CA ALA A 165 8.79 10.04 21.45
C ALA A 165 8.30 8.63 21.87
N VAL A 166 7.97 8.41 23.15
CA VAL A 166 7.49 7.11 23.63
C VAL A 166 6.06 6.82 23.16
N LEU A 167 5.22 7.85 23.09
CA LEU A 167 3.81 7.72 22.67
C LEU A 167 3.64 7.62 21.15
N PHE A 168 4.56 8.17 20.37
CA PHE A 168 4.46 8.24 18.91
C PHE A 168 4.17 6.92 18.19
N PRO A 169 4.81 5.79 18.55
CA PRO A 169 4.56 4.52 17.89
C PRO A 169 3.12 4.01 18.05
N VAL A 170 2.41 4.36 19.14
CA VAL A 170 1.10 3.77 19.45
C VAL A 170 0.05 4.11 18.39
N PRO A 171 -0.21 5.40 18.05
CA PRO A 171 -1.13 5.76 16.99
C PRO A 171 -0.68 5.26 15.61
N VAL A 172 0.63 5.23 15.34
CA VAL A 172 1.17 4.71 14.07
C VAL A 172 0.82 3.23 13.90
N ILE A 173 0.98 2.42 14.95
CA ILE A 173 0.63 0.99 14.92
C ILE A 173 -0.88 0.80 14.68
N LEU A 174 -1.73 1.55 15.39
CA LEU A 174 -3.18 1.50 15.19
C LEU A 174 -3.56 1.87 13.75
N LEU A 175 -2.90 2.88 13.18
CA LEU A 175 -3.10 3.33 11.81
C LEU A 175 -2.66 2.29 10.77
N VAL A 176 -1.58 1.55 11.03
CA VAL A 176 -1.16 0.42 10.19
C VAL A 176 -2.24 -0.65 10.14
N PHE A 177 -2.78 -1.06 11.29
CA PHE A 177 -3.85 -2.06 11.35
C PHE A 177 -5.12 -1.60 10.63
N LEU A 178 -5.51 -0.34 10.84
CA LEU A 178 -6.64 0.25 10.15
C LEU A 178 -6.43 0.25 8.63
N THR A 179 -5.23 0.63 8.18
CA THR A 179 -4.88 0.61 6.75
C THR A 179 -4.95 -0.80 6.17
N LEU A 180 -4.45 -1.81 6.89
CA LEU A 180 -4.55 -3.21 6.46
C LEU A 180 -6.00 -3.65 6.29
N PHE A 181 -6.87 -3.31 7.24
CA PHE A 181 -8.29 -3.58 7.13
C PHE A 181 -8.91 -2.90 5.90
N LEU A 182 -8.62 -1.61 5.69
CA LEU A 182 -9.13 -0.86 4.53
C LEU A 182 -8.66 -1.45 3.20
N VAL A 183 -7.38 -1.79 3.06
CA VAL A 183 -6.83 -2.41 1.85
C VAL A 183 -7.52 -3.74 1.59
N ASN A 184 -7.64 -4.60 2.60
CA ASN A 184 -8.29 -5.91 2.46
C ASN A 184 -9.78 -5.77 2.12
N ALA A 185 -10.48 -4.80 2.70
CA ALA A 185 -11.88 -4.52 2.41
C ALA A 185 -12.07 -4.07 0.95
N VAL A 186 -11.24 -3.14 0.48
CA VAL A 186 -11.23 -2.68 -0.92
C VAL A 186 -10.92 -3.84 -1.86
N TYR A 187 -9.98 -4.71 -1.51
CA TYR A 187 -9.63 -5.85 -2.34
C TYR A 187 -10.76 -6.85 -2.50
N LEU A 188 -11.42 -7.22 -1.39
CA LEU A 188 -12.61 -8.08 -1.44
C LEU A 188 -13.73 -7.47 -2.26
N LEU A 189 -13.93 -6.16 -2.13
CA LEU A 189 -14.91 -5.42 -2.92
C LEU A 189 -14.58 -5.46 -4.41
N ILE A 190 -13.32 -5.25 -4.79
CA ILE A 190 -12.87 -5.37 -6.18
C ILE A 190 -13.08 -6.78 -6.70
N ILE A 191 -12.72 -7.82 -5.94
CA ILE A 191 -12.90 -9.22 -6.36
C ILE A 191 -14.39 -9.51 -6.55
N ARG A 192 -15.26 -9.04 -5.65
CA ARG A 192 -16.71 -9.25 -5.75
C ARG A 192 -17.34 -8.54 -6.96
N LEU A 193 -16.87 -7.35 -7.31
CA LEU A 193 -17.43 -6.56 -8.41
C LEU A 193 -16.84 -6.90 -9.78
N ALA A 194 -15.52 -7.10 -9.87
CA ALA A 194 -14.81 -7.28 -11.13
C ALA A 194 -14.45 -8.74 -11.44
N GLY A 195 -14.52 -9.62 -10.44
CA GLY A 195 -14.09 -11.01 -10.51
C GLY A 195 -12.56 -11.18 -10.32
N PRO A 196 -12.10 -12.36 -9.88
CA PRO A 196 -10.68 -12.62 -9.62
C PRO A 196 -9.77 -12.37 -10.84
N SER A 197 -10.27 -12.65 -12.05
CA SER A 197 -9.50 -12.53 -13.29
C SER A 197 -9.14 -11.09 -13.68
N ARG A 198 -9.98 -10.12 -13.33
CA ARG A 198 -9.76 -8.69 -13.64
C ARG A 198 -9.19 -7.89 -12.47
N PHE A 199 -9.00 -8.51 -11.31
CA PHE A 199 -8.50 -7.85 -10.10
C PHE A 199 -7.22 -7.06 -10.37
N LYS A 200 -6.24 -7.70 -11.03
CA LYS A 200 -4.95 -7.06 -11.34
C LYS A 200 -5.10 -5.91 -12.34
N ASP A 201 -6.09 -5.94 -13.23
CA ASP A 201 -6.33 -4.89 -14.23
C ASP A 201 -7.01 -3.67 -13.61
N VAL A 202 -7.97 -3.88 -12.70
CA VAL A 202 -8.61 -2.81 -11.91
C VAL A 202 -7.57 -2.10 -11.05
N LEU A 203 -6.71 -2.86 -10.38
CA LEU A 203 -5.63 -2.31 -9.56
C LEU A 203 -4.65 -1.47 -10.38
N SER A 204 -4.28 -1.96 -11.56
CA SER A 204 -3.43 -1.23 -12.50
C SER A 204 -4.08 0.08 -12.97
N THR A 205 -5.37 0.05 -13.25
CA THR A 205 -6.12 1.25 -13.65
C THR A 205 -6.17 2.27 -12.51
N PHE A 206 -6.40 1.78 -11.28
CA PHE A 206 -6.37 2.61 -10.08
C PHE A 206 -5.01 3.31 -9.91
N GLN A 207 -3.90 2.60 -10.13
CA GLN A 207 -2.56 3.18 -10.08
C GLN A 207 -2.35 4.27 -11.14
N ILE A 208 -2.83 4.07 -12.37
CA ILE A 208 -2.71 5.08 -13.44
C ILE A 208 -3.49 6.34 -13.07
N ILE A 209 -4.76 6.20 -12.67
CA ILE A 209 -5.62 7.33 -12.25
C ILE A 209 -4.97 8.07 -11.08
N PHE A 210 -4.46 7.33 -10.10
CA PHE A 210 -3.81 7.91 -8.95
C PHE A 210 -2.55 8.69 -9.31
N SER A 211 -1.67 8.14 -10.17
CA SER A 211 -0.49 8.86 -10.63
C SER A 211 -0.89 10.18 -11.29
N ILE A 212 -1.87 10.15 -12.20
CA ILE A 212 -2.37 11.37 -12.87
C ILE A 212 -2.90 12.37 -11.83
N LEU A 213 -3.67 11.91 -10.84
CA LEU A 213 -4.21 12.76 -9.79
C LEU A 213 -3.09 13.37 -8.93
N LEU A 214 -2.09 12.59 -8.52
CA LEU A 214 -0.97 13.07 -7.71
C LEU A 214 -0.15 14.14 -8.46
N PHE A 215 0.18 13.89 -9.73
CA PHE A 215 0.87 14.89 -10.56
C PHE A 215 -0.01 16.11 -10.84
N GLY A 216 -1.29 15.89 -11.14
CA GLY A 216 -2.26 16.96 -11.34
C GLY A 216 -2.37 17.86 -10.11
N SER A 217 -2.49 17.27 -8.91
CA SER A 217 -2.47 17.99 -7.65
C SER A 217 -1.16 18.76 -7.48
N TYR A 218 0.00 18.17 -7.74
CA TYR A 218 1.28 18.89 -7.63
C TYR A 218 1.33 20.18 -8.47
N TYR A 219 0.81 20.16 -9.70
CA TYR A 219 0.78 21.33 -10.58
C TYR A 219 -0.37 22.30 -10.32
N LEU A 220 -1.54 21.81 -9.88
CA LEU A 220 -2.75 22.61 -9.69
C LEU A 220 -2.87 23.20 -8.28
N LEU A 221 -2.43 22.50 -7.23
CA LEU A 221 -2.61 22.96 -5.83
C LEU A 221 -1.97 24.33 -5.58
N PRO A 222 -0.70 24.59 -5.99
CA PRO A 222 -0.08 25.89 -5.76
C PRO A 222 -0.76 27.02 -6.54
N ARG A 223 -1.49 26.69 -7.62
CA ARG A 223 -2.20 27.65 -8.47
C ARG A 223 -3.62 27.94 -7.99
N LEU A 224 -4.21 27.04 -7.22
CA LEU A 224 -5.57 27.15 -6.68
C LEU A 224 -5.60 27.65 -5.22
N LEU A 225 -4.48 27.52 -4.50
CA LEU A 225 -4.35 27.96 -3.11
C LEU A 225 -3.56 29.26 -3.05
N ASP A 226 -4.26 30.40 -2.92
CA ASP A 226 -3.62 31.64 -2.51
C ASP A 226 -3.03 31.46 -1.11
N ALA A 227 -1.81 31.95 -0.89
CA ALA A 227 -1.10 31.81 0.39
C ALA A 227 -1.88 32.40 1.59
N SER A 228 -2.81 33.33 1.33
CA SER A 228 -3.72 33.91 2.31
C SER A 228 -4.84 32.95 2.75
N ALA A 229 -5.34 32.10 1.85
CA ALA A 229 -6.40 31.14 2.13
C ALA A 229 -5.92 29.98 3.03
N ILE A 230 -4.62 29.64 2.99
CA ILE A 230 -4.03 28.60 3.85
C ILE A 230 -3.93 29.08 5.30
N GLN A 231 -3.74 30.39 5.53
CA GLN A 231 -3.55 30.95 6.87
C GLN A 231 -4.85 31.11 7.67
N SER A 232 -6.01 31.13 7.00
CA SER A 232 -7.34 31.25 7.62
C SER A 232 -8.04 29.90 7.83
N LEU A 233 -7.39 28.77 7.57
CA LEU A 233 -7.97 27.44 7.76
C LEU A 233 -7.98 27.06 9.25
N ASP A 234 -9.15 27.21 9.88
CA ASP A 234 -9.43 26.63 11.18
C ASP A 234 -10.10 25.25 11.06
N ILE A 235 -9.66 24.27 11.85
CA ILE A 235 -10.26 22.92 11.92
C ILE A 235 -11.76 22.98 12.25
N THR A 236 -12.16 23.98 13.05
CA THR A 236 -13.53 24.17 13.50
C THR A 236 -14.49 24.41 12.34
N GLN A 237 -14.02 24.93 11.20
CA GLN A 237 -14.82 25.17 10.00
C GLN A 237 -14.95 23.92 9.10
N LEU A 238 -14.11 22.90 9.29
CA LEU A 238 -14.04 21.71 8.44
C LEU A 238 -14.65 20.49 9.16
N GLY A 239 -15.98 20.50 9.31
CA GLY A 239 -16.73 19.44 10.02
C GLY A 239 -16.52 18.02 9.48
N TRP A 240 -16.20 17.87 8.19
CA TRP A 240 -15.93 16.58 7.54
C TRP A 240 -14.61 15.93 7.98
N ILE A 241 -13.64 16.71 8.45
CA ILE A 241 -12.35 16.18 8.95
C ILE A 241 -12.58 15.27 10.17
N ARG A 242 -13.65 15.52 10.94
CA ARG A 242 -14.02 14.68 12.10
C ARG A 242 -14.43 13.26 11.72
N LEU A 243 -14.73 12.97 10.46
CA LEU A 243 -15.02 11.60 9.98
C LEU A 243 -13.75 10.84 9.61
N LEU A 244 -12.62 11.53 9.45
CA LEU A 244 -11.37 10.89 9.04
C LEU A 244 -10.75 10.12 10.20
N PRO A 245 -10.32 8.86 9.98
CA PRO A 245 -9.66 8.09 11.02
C PRO A 245 -8.35 8.69 11.52
N SER A 246 -7.67 9.48 10.68
CA SER A 246 -6.49 10.25 11.03
C SER A 246 -6.78 11.32 12.08
N TYR A 247 -7.97 11.94 12.04
CA TYR A 247 -8.40 12.91 13.05
C TYR A 247 -8.69 12.23 14.39
N TRP A 248 -9.28 11.03 14.38
CA TRP A 248 -9.52 10.27 15.61
C TRP A 248 -8.21 9.95 16.32
N LEU A 249 -7.22 9.45 15.57
CA LEU A 249 -5.90 9.12 16.11
C LEU A 249 -5.11 10.37 16.54
N ALA A 250 -5.30 11.50 15.86
CA ALA A 250 -4.75 12.78 16.32
C ALA A 250 -5.40 13.26 17.61
N ALA A 251 -6.72 13.10 17.76
CA ALA A 251 -7.46 13.45 18.98
C ALA A 251 -7.04 12.59 20.19
N MET A 252 -6.51 11.39 19.98
CA MET A 252 -5.92 10.60 21.06
C MET A 252 -4.76 11.35 21.76
N TRP A 253 -4.01 12.18 21.04
CA TRP A 253 -2.90 12.95 21.61
C TRP A 253 -3.34 14.10 22.51
N THR A 254 -4.50 14.71 22.23
CA THR A 254 -4.98 15.84 23.02
C THR A 254 -5.38 15.41 24.42
N TRP A 255 -5.86 14.16 24.59
CA TRP A 255 -6.15 13.60 25.91
C TRP A 255 -4.91 13.42 26.80
N ILE A 256 -3.75 13.22 26.18
CA ILE A 256 -2.51 12.89 26.90
C ILE A 256 -1.67 14.14 27.18
N TYR A 257 -1.68 15.11 26.27
CA TYR A 257 -0.84 16.32 26.36
C TYR A 257 -1.56 17.61 26.72
N GLN A 258 -2.85 17.74 26.39
CA GLN A 258 -3.60 18.98 26.55
C GLN A 258 -5.07 18.69 26.95
N PRO A 259 -5.31 18.11 28.14
CA PRO A 259 -6.67 17.83 28.62
C PRO A 259 -7.52 19.10 28.80
N GLU A 260 -6.91 20.28 28.94
CA GLU A 260 -7.60 21.57 29.09
C GLU A 260 -8.10 22.17 27.77
N PHE A 261 -7.51 21.79 26.63
CA PHE A 261 -7.87 22.27 25.28
C PHE A 261 -8.73 21.26 24.50
N THR A 262 -9.44 20.37 25.21
CA THR A 262 -10.38 19.46 24.56
C THR A 262 -11.59 20.24 24.06
N LEU A 263 -11.64 20.51 22.76
CA LEU A 263 -12.84 20.98 22.09
C LEU A 263 -14.03 20.08 22.47
N PRO A 264 -15.21 20.62 22.84
CA PRO A 264 -16.37 19.82 23.21
C PRO A 264 -16.68 18.76 22.14
N GLY A 265 -16.71 17.48 22.54
CA GLY A 265 -16.95 16.34 21.64
C GLY A 265 -15.70 15.55 21.18
N THR A 266 -14.48 16.01 21.48
CA THR A 266 -13.26 15.23 21.18
C THR A 266 -13.06 14.02 22.10
N SER A 267 -13.70 13.98 23.27
CA SER A 267 -13.68 12.85 24.22
C SER A 267 -14.44 11.60 23.72
N PHE A 268 -15.46 11.76 22.87
CA PHE A 268 -16.10 10.63 22.20
C PHE A 268 -15.25 10.14 21.01
N ILE A 269 -14.62 11.09 20.31
CA ILE A 269 -13.83 10.83 19.10
C ILE A 269 -12.50 10.12 19.40
N GLY A 270 -11.82 10.45 20.50
CA GLY A 270 -10.64 9.68 20.89
C GLY A 270 -10.99 8.26 21.36
N LEU A 271 -12.23 7.97 21.79
CA LEU A 271 -12.66 6.60 22.14
C LEU A 271 -12.81 5.78 20.85
N LEU A 272 -13.41 6.39 19.83
CA LEU A 272 -13.46 5.86 18.47
C LEU A 272 -12.06 5.57 17.90
N SER A 273 -11.05 6.37 18.26
CA SER A 273 -9.67 6.18 17.81
C SER A 273 -9.04 4.86 18.28
N ILE A 274 -9.51 4.31 19.40
CA ILE A 274 -9.04 3.03 19.93
C ILE A 274 -9.97 1.90 19.49
N LEU A 275 -11.29 2.12 19.60
CA LEU A 275 -12.31 1.13 19.27
C LEU A 275 -12.28 0.73 17.79
N ILE A 276 -12.18 1.68 16.86
CA ILE A 276 -12.27 1.37 15.43
C ILE A 276 -11.05 0.56 14.94
N PRO A 277 -9.79 0.91 15.26
CA PRO A 277 -8.66 0.05 14.93
C PRO A 277 -8.73 -1.32 15.59
N LEU A 278 -9.24 -1.45 16.82
CA LEU A 278 -9.46 -2.75 17.46
C LEU A 278 -10.51 -3.59 16.73
N ILE A 279 -11.64 -2.98 16.34
CA ILE A 279 -12.67 -3.62 15.52
C ILE A 279 -12.10 -4.00 14.15
N ALA A 280 -11.24 -3.16 13.57
CA ALA A 280 -10.57 -3.42 12.30
C ALA A 280 -9.61 -4.61 12.39
N ILE A 281 -8.87 -4.75 13.49
CA ILE A 281 -8.04 -5.93 13.78
C ILE A 281 -8.93 -7.17 13.86
N TRP A 282 -9.98 -7.13 14.67
CA TRP A 282 -10.90 -8.25 14.85
C TRP A 282 -11.60 -8.64 13.53
N GLY A 283 -12.09 -7.66 12.77
CA GLY A 283 -12.72 -7.85 11.48
C GLY A 283 -11.76 -8.44 10.43
N THR A 284 -10.51 -7.97 10.42
CA THR A 284 -9.46 -8.49 9.54
C THR A 284 -9.22 -9.97 9.80
N VAL A 285 -8.99 -10.33 11.06
CA VAL A 285 -8.65 -11.71 11.46
C VAL A 285 -9.85 -12.65 11.28
N ARG A 286 -11.04 -12.24 11.70
CA ARG A 286 -12.20 -13.13 11.78
C ARG A 286 -13.00 -13.25 10.49
N PHE A 287 -13.10 -12.18 9.70
CA PHE A 287 -13.97 -12.15 8.51
C PHE A 287 -13.22 -11.99 7.20
N LEU A 288 -12.27 -11.05 7.13
CA LEU A 288 -11.64 -10.72 5.85
C LEU A 288 -10.59 -11.76 5.47
N ALA A 289 -9.76 -12.22 6.40
CA ALA A 289 -8.72 -13.21 6.11
C ALA A 289 -9.29 -14.54 5.56
N PRO A 290 -10.31 -15.17 6.18
CA PRO A 290 -10.88 -16.41 5.64
C PRO A 290 -11.57 -16.22 4.28
N ARG A 291 -12.33 -15.12 4.12
CA ARG A 291 -13.04 -14.84 2.86
C ARG A 291 -12.12 -14.47 1.72
N PHE A 292 -11.02 -13.77 2.00
CA PHE A 292 -10.01 -13.46 1.01
C PHE A 292 -9.29 -14.74 0.55
N MET A 293 -8.93 -15.61 1.49
CA MET A 293 -8.36 -16.92 1.16
C MET A 293 -9.32 -17.80 0.35
N GLN A 294 -10.61 -17.83 0.69
CA GLN A 294 -11.63 -18.55 -0.07
C GLN A 294 -11.88 -17.96 -1.46
N ALA A 295 -11.93 -16.64 -1.58
CA ALA A 295 -12.10 -15.96 -2.87
C ALA A 295 -10.89 -16.17 -3.80
N LEU A 296 -9.70 -16.32 -3.23
CA LEU A 296 -8.50 -16.70 -3.97
C LEU A 296 -8.54 -18.18 -4.37
N ALA A 297 -8.86 -19.09 -3.46
CA ALA A 297 -8.95 -20.53 -3.74
C ALA A 297 -10.04 -20.85 -4.79
N GLY A 298 -11.20 -20.17 -4.74
CA GLY A 298 -12.24 -20.29 -5.77
C GLY A 298 -11.84 -19.70 -7.13
N GLY A 299 -10.82 -18.83 -7.17
CA GLY A 299 -10.18 -18.39 -8.41
C GLY A 299 -9.17 -19.40 -8.98
N GLU A 300 -8.74 -20.39 -8.19
CA GLU A 300 -7.73 -21.38 -8.57
C GLU A 300 -8.29 -22.62 -9.28
N GLU A 301 -9.60 -22.91 -9.19
CA GLU A 301 -10.22 -23.95 -10.04
C GLU A 301 -10.21 -23.59 -11.55
N VAL A 302 -9.80 -22.37 -11.91
CA VAL A 302 -9.75 -21.89 -13.30
C VAL A 302 -8.33 -21.41 -13.66
N VAL A 303 -7.30 -22.20 -13.35
CA VAL A 303 -6.06 -22.21 -14.15
C VAL A 303 -5.99 -23.51 -14.95
N ARG A 304 -7.11 -23.87 -15.59
CA ARG A 304 -6.99 -24.53 -16.90
C ARG A 304 -6.44 -23.46 -17.85
N PRO A 305 -5.46 -23.79 -18.72
CA PRO A 305 -5.06 -22.84 -19.76
C PRO A 305 -6.34 -22.47 -20.50
N ALA A 306 -6.73 -21.21 -20.38
CA ALA A 306 -7.88 -20.70 -21.09
C ALA A 306 -7.56 -20.90 -22.57
N VAL A 307 -8.13 -21.96 -23.16
CA VAL A 307 -8.38 -22.02 -24.60
C VAL A 307 -8.95 -20.64 -24.91
N PRO A 308 -8.36 -19.86 -25.83
CA PRO A 308 -8.81 -18.51 -26.09
C PRO A 308 -10.23 -18.60 -26.60
N GLY A 309 -11.19 -18.52 -25.68
CA GLY A 309 -12.59 -18.42 -25.98
C GLY A 309 -12.72 -17.19 -26.84
N SER A 310 -13.09 -17.41 -28.10
CA SER A 310 -13.51 -16.39 -29.05
C SER A 310 -14.62 -15.57 -28.41
N LYS A 311 -14.25 -14.58 -27.61
CA LYS A 311 -15.11 -13.45 -27.32
C LYS A 311 -15.16 -12.68 -28.60
N ASN A 312 -16.21 -12.92 -29.36
CA ASN A 312 -16.68 -12.08 -30.45
C ASN A 312 -16.57 -10.61 -29.99
N LEU A 313 -15.51 -9.94 -30.45
CA LEU A 313 -15.28 -8.52 -30.26
C LEU A 313 -16.24 -7.77 -31.19
N LYS A 314 -17.52 -7.73 -30.80
CA LYS A 314 -18.42 -6.68 -31.29
C LYS A 314 -17.91 -5.36 -30.72
N GLY A 315 -17.15 -4.62 -31.53
CA GLY A 315 -16.86 -3.21 -31.29
C GLY A 315 -15.41 -2.84 -31.00
N SER A 316 -14.41 -3.38 -31.70
CA SER A 316 -13.17 -2.60 -31.87
C SER A 316 -13.53 -1.34 -32.65
N SER A 317 -13.39 -0.17 -32.02
CA SER A 317 -13.87 1.10 -32.54
C SER A 317 -13.41 1.34 -33.99
N ARG A 318 -14.31 1.81 -34.86
CA ARG A 318 -13.99 2.14 -36.27
C ARG A 318 -12.84 3.17 -36.42
N LEU A 319 -12.49 3.84 -35.32
CA LEU A 319 -11.46 4.86 -35.24
C LEU A 319 -10.07 4.38 -35.69
N TYR A 320 -9.65 3.17 -35.31
CA TYR A 320 -8.30 2.72 -35.68
C TYR A 320 -8.15 2.44 -37.18
N ARG A 321 -9.23 1.96 -37.83
CA ARG A 321 -9.31 1.79 -39.29
C ARG A 321 -9.43 3.12 -40.03
N GLN A 322 -10.14 4.08 -39.47
CA GLN A 322 -10.23 5.42 -40.06
C GLN A 322 -8.89 6.14 -39.99
N LEU A 323 -8.18 6.04 -38.86
CA LEU A 323 -6.84 6.60 -38.70
C LEU A 323 -5.80 5.87 -39.56
N SER A 324 -5.90 4.54 -39.73
CA SER A 324 -4.99 3.82 -40.63
C SER A 324 -5.11 4.32 -42.07
N LEU A 325 -6.34 4.51 -42.56
CA LEU A 325 -6.62 5.04 -43.90
C LEU A 325 -6.18 6.51 -44.09
N LEU A 326 -6.30 7.33 -43.04
CA LEU A 326 -5.99 8.76 -43.11
C LEU A 326 -4.49 9.05 -43.01
N LEU A 327 -3.75 8.28 -42.19
CA LEU A 327 -2.31 8.47 -41.96
C LEU A 327 -1.42 7.72 -42.94
N ASN A 328 -1.91 6.62 -43.55
CA ASN A 328 -1.08 5.75 -44.38
C ASN A 328 -1.67 5.55 -45.79
N ARG A 329 -0.85 5.81 -46.82
CA ARG A 329 -1.22 5.61 -48.24
C ARG A 329 -0.98 4.19 -48.77
N ARG A 330 -0.08 3.42 -48.16
CA ARG A 330 0.27 2.05 -48.57
C ARG A 330 -0.46 1.02 -47.71
N GLN A 331 -0.94 -0.06 -48.34
CA GLN A 331 -1.66 -1.14 -47.64
C GLN A 331 -0.80 -1.83 -46.56
N GLU A 332 0.51 -1.97 -46.79
CA GLU A 332 1.46 -2.54 -45.83
C GLU A 332 1.59 -1.68 -44.57
N ALA A 333 1.66 -0.35 -44.74
CA ALA A 333 1.75 0.60 -43.63
C ALA A 333 0.44 0.69 -42.83
N GLN A 334 -0.71 0.55 -43.50
CA GLN A 334 -2.01 0.44 -42.84
C GLN A 334 -2.07 -0.81 -41.96
N ALA A 335 -1.68 -1.98 -42.48
CA ALA A 335 -1.64 -3.22 -41.71
C ALA A 335 -0.68 -3.13 -40.51
N GLY A 336 0.49 -2.51 -40.69
CA GLY A 336 1.44 -2.26 -39.60
C GLY A 336 0.87 -1.36 -38.51
N PHE A 337 0.18 -0.28 -38.88
CA PHE A 337 -0.47 0.62 -37.93
C PHE A 337 -1.61 -0.06 -37.16
N GLU A 338 -2.47 -0.82 -37.85
CA GLU A 338 -3.57 -1.54 -37.21
C GLU A 338 -3.05 -2.59 -36.22
N LEU A 339 -2.00 -3.32 -36.59
CA LEU A 339 -1.34 -4.28 -35.70
C LEU A 339 -0.73 -3.58 -34.48
N ALA A 340 0.01 -2.50 -34.68
CA ALA A 340 0.61 -1.75 -33.57
C ALA A 340 -0.46 -1.20 -32.63
N TRP A 341 -1.55 -0.64 -33.16
CA TRP A 341 -2.67 -0.13 -32.36
C TRP A 341 -3.35 -1.23 -31.55
N LEU A 342 -3.66 -2.37 -32.18
CA LEU A 342 -4.30 -3.50 -31.51
C LEU A 342 -3.37 -4.13 -30.47
N GLN A 343 -2.08 -4.25 -30.77
CA GLN A 343 -1.09 -4.84 -29.88
C GLN A 343 -0.84 -3.96 -28.65
N THR A 344 -0.70 -2.64 -28.84
CA THR A 344 -0.55 -1.68 -27.74
C THR A 344 -1.83 -1.57 -26.90
N ALA A 345 -3.01 -1.64 -27.53
CA ALA A 345 -4.30 -1.65 -26.83
C ALA A 345 -4.54 -2.94 -26.02
N ARG A 346 -3.98 -4.08 -26.43
CA ARG A 346 -4.10 -5.35 -25.69
C ARG A 346 -3.01 -5.56 -24.66
N ASN A 347 -1.81 -5.05 -24.89
CA ASN A 347 -0.67 -5.29 -24.01
C ASN A 347 -0.75 -4.42 -22.76
N ARG A 348 -1.16 -5.03 -21.64
CA ARG A 348 -1.23 -4.35 -20.34
C ARG A 348 0.12 -3.79 -19.88
N ASN A 349 1.21 -4.53 -20.07
CA ASN A 349 2.54 -4.07 -19.69
C ASN A 349 2.96 -2.83 -20.47
N TYR A 350 2.45 -2.65 -21.70
CA TYR A 350 2.66 -1.45 -22.48
C TYR A 350 1.87 -0.26 -21.90
N LYS A 351 0.57 -0.42 -21.63
CA LYS A 351 -0.27 0.63 -21.04
C LYS A 351 0.25 1.14 -19.70
N MET A 352 0.67 0.24 -18.81
CA MET A 352 1.24 0.59 -17.51
C MET A 352 2.54 1.39 -17.61
N LYS A 353 3.26 1.32 -18.73
CA LYS A 353 4.54 2.00 -18.91
C LYS A 353 4.40 3.31 -19.69
N VAL A 354 3.60 3.31 -20.75
CA VAL A 354 3.55 4.43 -21.70
C VAL A 354 2.53 5.49 -21.27
N TYR A 355 1.38 5.11 -20.73
CA TYR A 355 0.37 6.11 -20.35
C TYR A 355 0.85 7.03 -19.22
N PRO A 356 1.53 6.55 -18.16
CA PRO A 356 2.12 7.45 -17.17
C PRO A 356 3.23 8.33 -17.76
N ALA A 357 3.97 7.86 -18.76
CA ALA A 357 5.04 8.62 -19.40
C ALA A 357 4.54 9.74 -20.31
N LEU A 358 3.31 9.66 -20.83
CA LEU A 358 2.67 10.74 -21.61
C LEU A 358 2.13 11.89 -20.74
N ALA A 359 1.95 11.65 -19.44
CA ALA A 359 1.60 12.69 -18.48
C ALA A 359 2.83 13.50 -18.01
N TYR A 360 4.03 13.03 -18.36
CA TYR A 360 5.32 13.69 -18.16
C TYR A 360 5.64 14.52 -19.40
#